data_AF-A0A8B9PIF0-F1
#
_entry.id   AF-A0A8B9PIF0-F1
#
_cell.length_a   1.000
_cell.length_b   1.000
_cell.length_c   1.000
_cell.angle_alpha   90.00
_cell.angle_beta   90.00
_cell.angle_gamma   90.00
#
_symmetry.space_group_name_H-M   'P 1'
#
loop_
_entity.id
_entity.type
_entity.pdbx_description
1 polymer ?
#
loop_
_entity_poly.entity_id
_entity_poly.type
_entity_poly.pdbx_seq_one_letter_code
_entity_poly.pdbx_strand_id
1 'polypeptide(L)'
;MIMEETGKIFKKEKEMKKGIAFPTSISVNNCVCHFSPLKSDQDYILKDGDLVKIDLGVHVDGFIANVAHSFVIDASKENPVSGRKADVIKAAHLCAEAALRLVKPGNQNTQVTDAWNKIAHSFHCTPIEGMLSHQLKQHVIDGEKTIIQNPTDQQKKDHEKAEFEVHEVYAVDVLVSTGEGKAKDAGQRTTIYKRDPSKQYGLKMKTSRAFFSEVERRFDTMPFTLRAFEDEKKARMGVVECAKHELLQPFNVLYEKEGEFVAQFKFTVLLMPNGPMRITSGPFEPELYKSEFEVQDGELKALLQSSASRKTQKKKKKKASKNAENATTGETAEENEAGD
;
A
#
# COMPACT_ATOMS: atom_id res chain seq x y z
N MET A 1 -15.82 -10.81 -10.10
CA MET A 1 -15.99 -9.38 -9.83
C MET A 1 -15.09 -8.48 -10.69
N ILE A 2 -13.74 -8.45 -10.55
CA ILE A 2 -12.89 -7.52 -11.35
C ILE A 2 -13.12 -7.65 -12.87
N MET A 3 -12.95 -8.85 -13.43
CA MET A 3 -13.13 -9.10 -14.87
C MET A 3 -14.55 -8.77 -15.37
N GLU A 4 -15.55 -8.91 -14.49
CA GLU A 4 -16.93 -8.61 -14.83
C GLU A 4 -17.13 -7.10 -14.94
N GLU A 5 -16.63 -6.32 -13.98
CA GLU A 5 -16.72 -4.85 -13.97
C GLU A 5 -15.89 -4.21 -15.07
N THR A 6 -14.65 -4.66 -15.30
CA THR A 6 -13.83 -4.14 -16.40
C THR A 6 -14.43 -4.47 -17.77
N GLY A 7 -15.13 -5.60 -17.89
CA GLY A 7 -15.90 -5.96 -19.09
C GLY A 7 -17.09 -5.04 -19.37
N LYS A 8 -17.60 -4.31 -18.36
CA LYS A 8 -18.76 -3.39 -18.51
C LYS A 8 -18.38 -2.03 -19.10
N ILE A 9 -17.14 -1.58 -18.94
CA ILE A 9 -16.64 -0.26 -19.39
C ILE A 9 -15.88 -0.36 -20.72
N PHE A 10 -15.73 0.75 -21.46
CA PHE A 10 -14.95 0.85 -22.71
C PHE A 10 -15.21 -0.28 -23.74
N LYS A 11 -16.46 -0.72 -23.90
CA LYS A 11 -16.83 -1.84 -24.79
C LYS A 11 -16.65 -1.52 -26.28
N LYS A 12 -16.67 -0.24 -26.64
CA LYS A 12 -16.51 0.22 -28.02
C LYS A 12 -15.06 0.13 -28.51
N GLU A 13 -14.11 0.18 -27.58
CA GLU A 13 -12.67 0.11 -27.84
C GLU A 13 -12.19 -1.33 -27.62
N LYS A 14 -12.34 -2.17 -28.65
CA LYS A 14 -12.11 -3.62 -28.56
C LYS A 14 -10.68 -4.01 -28.19
N GLU A 15 -9.71 -3.19 -28.58
CA GLU A 15 -8.28 -3.43 -28.35
C GLU A 15 -7.78 -2.88 -27.00
N MET A 16 -8.61 -2.15 -26.25
CA MET A 16 -8.20 -1.58 -24.96
C MET A 16 -7.95 -2.69 -23.93
N LYS A 17 -6.70 -2.78 -23.46
CA LYS A 17 -6.30 -3.72 -22.41
C LYS A 17 -6.86 -3.28 -21.06
N LYS A 18 -7.67 -4.11 -20.40
CA LYS A 18 -8.24 -3.82 -19.07
C LYS A 18 -8.48 -5.10 -18.29
N GLY A 19 -8.34 -5.05 -16.98
CA GLY A 19 -8.46 -6.24 -16.14
C GLY A 19 -7.71 -6.14 -14.83
N ILE A 20 -7.21 -7.29 -14.39
CA ILE A 20 -6.49 -7.45 -13.12
C ILE A 20 -5.07 -6.92 -13.29
N ALA A 21 -4.68 -5.93 -12.47
CA ALA A 21 -3.29 -5.46 -12.39
C ALA A 21 -2.51 -6.16 -11.27
N PHE A 22 -3.21 -6.50 -10.18
CA PHE A 22 -2.65 -7.31 -9.10
C PHE A 22 -3.71 -8.30 -8.63
N PRO A 23 -3.43 -9.61 -8.58
CA PRO A 23 -4.40 -10.62 -8.15
C PRO A 23 -4.87 -10.37 -6.72
N THR A 24 -6.14 -10.65 -6.46
CA THR A 24 -6.68 -10.59 -5.10
C THR A 24 -5.87 -11.52 -4.18
N SER A 25 -5.30 -10.92 -3.14
CA SER A 25 -4.51 -11.56 -2.10
C SER A 25 -5.19 -11.32 -0.75
N ILE A 26 -5.26 -12.35 0.10
CA ILE A 26 -5.91 -12.29 1.41
C ILE A 26 -4.95 -12.85 2.46
N SER A 27 -4.29 -11.97 3.21
CA SER A 27 -3.24 -12.35 4.16
C SER A 27 -3.69 -12.15 5.62
N VAL A 28 -3.62 -13.22 6.41
CA VAL A 28 -4.19 -13.28 7.78
C VAL A 28 -3.11 -13.16 8.85
N ASN A 29 -3.37 -12.36 9.89
CA ASN A 29 -2.53 -12.17 11.08
C ASN A 29 -1.05 -11.89 10.75
N ASN A 30 -0.14 -12.83 11.04
CA ASN A 30 1.31 -12.72 10.83
C ASN A 30 1.73 -12.93 9.36
N CYS A 31 0.85 -13.43 8.49
CA CYS A 31 1.09 -13.43 7.04
C CYS A 31 1.18 -11.98 6.57
N VAL A 32 2.28 -11.61 5.93
CA VAL A 32 2.60 -10.22 5.57
C VAL A 32 1.87 -9.80 4.29
N CYS A 33 1.99 -10.56 3.21
CA CYS A 33 1.46 -10.18 1.89
C CYS A 33 1.31 -11.37 0.94
N HIS A 34 0.65 -11.12 -0.21
CA HIS A 34 0.64 -11.96 -1.42
C HIS A 34 0.00 -13.35 -1.31
N PHE A 35 -0.73 -13.66 -0.23
CA PHE A 35 -1.38 -14.96 -0.10
C PHE A 35 -2.58 -15.08 -1.05
N SER A 36 -2.41 -15.83 -2.14
CA SER A 36 -3.44 -16.17 -3.11
C SER A 36 -3.37 -17.67 -3.43
N PRO A 37 -3.99 -18.53 -2.60
CA PRO A 37 -3.76 -19.98 -2.64
C PRO A 37 -4.25 -20.63 -3.93
N LEU A 38 -3.60 -21.71 -4.37
CA LEU A 38 -4.09 -22.59 -5.42
C LEU A 38 -5.27 -23.44 -4.92
N LYS A 39 -5.97 -24.10 -5.86
CA LYS A 39 -7.06 -25.01 -5.48
C LYS A 39 -6.56 -26.23 -4.71
N SER A 40 -5.30 -26.62 -4.94
CA SER A 40 -4.66 -27.74 -4.24
C SER A 40 -3.90 -27.34 -2.96
N ASP A 41 -3.79 -26.03 -2.66
CA ASP A 41 -3.15 -25.57 -1.43
C ASP A 41 -4.14 -25.69 -0.25
N GLN A 42 -3.60 -25.80 0.96
CA GLN A 42 -4.43 -25.77 2.17
C GLN A 42 -5.03 -24.37 2.33
N ASP A 43 -6.35 -24.30 2.45
CA ASP A 43 -7.06 -23.05 2.69
C ASP A 43 -7.12 -22.71 4.18
N TYR A 44 -7.34 -21.43 4.48
CA TYR A 44 -7.54 -20.93 5.83
C TYR A 44 -8.99 -20.51 6.04
N ILE A 45 -9.68 -21.18 6.95
CA ILE A 45 -11.03 -20.78 7.36
C ILE A 45 -10.90 -19.62 8.34
N LEU A 46 -11.37 -18.44 7.92
CA LEU A 46 -11.38 -17.21 8.72
C LEU A 46 -12.13 -17.40 10.04
N LYS A 47 -11.62 -16.76 11.08
CA LYS A 47 -12.17 -16.81 12.44
C LYS A 47 -12.43 -15.41 12.96
N ASP A 48 -13.35 -15.32 13.91
CA ASP A 48 -13.64 -14.06 14.60
C ASP A 48 -12.37 -13.51 15.26
N GLY A 49 -12.17 -12.21 15.13
CA GLY A 49 -10.99 -11.53 15.62
C GLY A 49 -9.76 -11.64 14.72
N ASP A 50 -9.74 -12.42 13.63
CA ASP A 50 -8.59 -12.43 12.72
C ASP A 50 -8.32 -11.05 12.12
N LEU A 51 -7.06 -10.63 12.08
CA LEU A 51 -6.63 -9.47 11.30
C LEU A 51 -6.46 -9.92 9.85
N VAL A 52 -7.30 -9.38 8.96
CA VAL A 52 -7.30 -9.73 7.54
C VAL A 52 -6.81 -8.54 6.72
N LYS A 53 -5.87 -8.82 5.80
CA LYS A 53 -5.41 -7.90 4.76
C LYS A 53 -5.98 -8.34 3.42
N ILE A 54 -6.73 -7.48 2.74
CA ILE A 54 -7.16 -7.69 1.35
C ILE A 54 -6.36 -6.75 0.46
N ASP A 55 -5.70 -7.27 -0.57
CA ASP A 55 -4.88 -6.53 -1.54
C ASP A 55 -5.27 -6.92 -2.96
N LEU A 56 -5.52 -5.94 -3.83
CA LEU A 56 -5.86 -6.16 -5.24
C LEU A 56 -5.54 -4.93 -6.10
N GLY A 57 -5.48 -5.15 -7.41
CA GLY A 57 -5.22 -4.10 -8.39
C GLY A 57 -6.02 -4.26 -9.67
N VAL A 58 -6.40 -3.14 -10.27
CA VAL A 58 -7.10 -3.06 -11.55
C VAL A 58 -6.29 -2.18 -12.50
N HIS A 59 -6.27 -2.52 -13.79
CA HIS A 59 -5.76 -1.61 -14.82
C HIS A 59 -6.78 -1.34 -15.91
N VAL A 60 -6.67 -0.15 -16.50
CA VAL A 60 -7.34 0.24 -17.74
C VAL A 60 -6.28 0.90 -18.63
N ASP A 61 -6.11 0.37 -19.84
CA ASP A 61 -5.09 0.79 -20.81
C ASP A 61 -3.66 0.87 -20.25
N GLY A 62 -3.33 -0.04 -19.33
CA GLY A 62 -2.04 -0.07 -18.64
C GLY A 62 -1.90 0.91 -17.48
N PHE A 63 -2.87 1.80 -17.23
CA PHE A 63 -2.89 2.64 -16.03
C PHE A 63 -3.44 1.85 -14.85
N ILE A 64 -2.64 1.77 -13.77
CA ILE A 64 -2.86 0.86 -12.65
C ILE A 64 -3.44 1.61 -11.45
N ALA A 65 -4.41 1.00 -10.79
CA ALA A 65 -4.90 1.41 -9.48
C ALA A 65 -4.84 0.21 -8.52
N ASN A 66 -3.96 0.29 -7.53
CA ASN A 66 -3.83 -0.69 -6.47
C ASN A 66 -4.48 -0.20 -5.17
N VAL A 67 -4.98 -1.14 -4.37
CA VAL A 67 -5.56 -0.88 -3.06
C VAL A 67 -5.38 -2.09 -2.15
N ALA A 68 -5.03 -1.83 -0.89
CA ALA A 68 -5.02 -2.83 0.16
C ALA A 68 -5.56 -2.25 1.46
N HIS A 69 -6.20 -3.10 2.26
CA HIS A 69 -6.88 -2.71 3.48
C HIS A 69 -6.79 -3.80 4.54
N SER A 70 -6.45 -3.37 5.76
CA SER A 70 -6.55 -4.18 6.97
C SER A 70 -7.81 -3.88 7.76
N PHE A 71 -8.46 -4.95 8.22
CA PHE A 71 -9.55 -4.91 9.19
C PHE A 71 -9.50 -6.17 10.07
N VAL A 72 -10.40 -6.24 11.05
CA VAL A 72 -10.54 -7.39 11.95
C VAL A 72 -11.92 -8.01 11.74
N ILE A 73 -11.99 -9.34 11.62
CA ILE A 73 -13.26 -10.06 11.52
C ILE A 73 -14.08 -9.81 12.79
N ASP A 74 -15.36 -9.46 12.62
CA ASP A 74 -16.33 -9.16 13.69
C ASP A 74 -16.06 -7.86 14.50
N ALA A 75 -15.15 -7.00 14.02
CA ALA A 75 -14.97 -5.68 14.62
C ALA A 75 -16.21 -4.79 14.37
N SER A 76 -16.77 -4.24 15.45
CA SER A 76 -17.95 -3.38 15.42
C SER A 76 -17.87 -2.31 16.51
N LYS A 77 -18.85 -1.41 16.58
CA LYS A 77 -18.89 -0.39 17.64
C LYS A 77 -19.18 -1.02 19.00
N GLU A 78 -19.94 -2.11 18.99
CA GLU A 78 -20.29 -2.92 20.14
C GLU A 78 -19.14 -3.84 20.57
N ASN A 79 -18.31 -4.28 19.62
CA ASN A 79 -17.12 -5.10 19.82
C ASN A 79 -15.87 -4.40 19.25
N PRO A 80 -15.39 -3.30 19.86
CA PRO A 80 -14.22 -2.59 19.38
C PRO A 80 -12.94 -3.42 19.61
N VAL A 81 -11.98 -3.28 18.71
CA VAL A 81 -10.69 -3.97 18.79
C VAL A 81 -9.75 -3.20 19.71
N SER A 82 -9.08 -3.90 20.61
CA SER A 82 -8.07 -3.36 21.52
C SER A 82 -6.74 -4.13 21.45
N GLY A 83 -5.75 -3.68 22.23
CA GLY A 83 -4.44 -4.30 22.33
C GLY A 83 -3.63 -4.24 21.04
N ARG A 84 -2.72 -5.21 20.86
CA ARG A 84 -1.71 -5.18 19.78
C ARG A 84 -2.28 -5.08 18.36
N LYS A 85 -3.46 -5.63 18.09
CA LYS A 85 -4.15 -5.48 16.80
C LYS A 85 -4.57 -4.03 16.56
N ALA A 86 -5.13 -3.37 17.57
CA ALA A 86 -5.50 -1.96 17.47
C ALA A 86 -4.27 -1.06 17.32
N ASP A 87 -3.19 -1.36 18.05
CA ASP A 87 -1.92 -0.63 17.97
C ASP A 87 -1.36 -0.63 16.54
N VAL A 88 -1.19 -1.81 15.95
CA VAL A 88 -0.55 -1.95 14.62
C VAL A 88 -1.44 -1.42 13.49
N ILE A 89 -2.76 -1.58 13.60
CA ILE A 89 -3.70 -1.03 12.62
C ILE A 89 -3.69 0.50 12.66
N LYS A 90 -3.71 1.11 13.84
CA LYS A 90 -3.61 2.58 13.97
C LYS A 90 -2.25 3.09 13.51
N ALA A 91 -1.16 2.40 13.87
CA ALA A 91 0.18 2.74 13.40
C ALA A 91 0.25 2.75 11.87
N ALA A 92 -0.17 1.66 11.22
CA ALA A 92 -0.16 1.55 9.75
C ALA A 92 -1.08 2.60 9.08
N HIS A 93 -2.26 2.85 9.64
CA HIS A 93 -3.16 3.87 9.11
C HIS A 93 -2.56 5.29 9.23
N LEU A 94 -1.95 5.63 10.36
CA LEU A 94 -1.28 6.93 10.53
C LEU A 94 -0.06 7.07 9.63
N CYS A 95 0.69 5.98 9.39
CA CYS A 95 1.73 5.94 8.36
C CYS A 95 1.16 6.23 6.96
N ALA A 96 0.01 5.65 6.59
CA ALA A 96 -0.66 5.94 5.32
C ALA A 96 -1.10 7.42 5.21
N GLU A 97 -1.64 8.00 6.28
CA GLU A 97 -2.04 9.41 6.33
C GLU A 97 -0.85 10.38 6.30
N ALA A 98 0.28 10.00 6.91
CA ALA A 98 1.53 10.76 6.81
C ALA A 98 2.08 10.70 5.38
N ALA A 99 2.09 9.52 4.75
CA ALA A 99 2.53 9.38 3.36
C ALA A 99 1.67 10.22 2.40
N LEU A 100 0.35 10.25 2.58
CA LEU A 100 -0.54 11.08 1.77
C LEU A 100 -0.18 12.59 1.81
N ARG A 101 0.49 13.06 2.87
CA ARG A 101 0.90 14.46 3.06
C ARG A 101 2.36 14.72 2.67
N LEU A 102 3.20 13.69 2.73
CA LEU A 102 4.63 13.76 2.46
C LEU A 102 5.01 13.37 1.03
N VAL A 103 4.24 12.49 0.38
CA VAL A 103 4.41 12.13 -1.04
C VAL A 103 3.81 13.25 -1.89
N LYS A 104 4.58 14.31 -2.08
CA LYS A 104 4.21 15.50 -2.85
C LYS A 104 5.44 16.07 -3.56
N PRO A 105 5.26 16.81 -4.66
CA PRO A 105 6.38 17.38 -5.39
C PRO A 105 7.29 18.25 -4.50
N GLY A 106 8.61 18.07 -4.64
CA GLY A 106 9.63 18.77 -3.84
C GLY A 106 10.09 18.03 -2.57
N ASN A 107 9.37 17.00 -2.15
CA ASN A 107 9.79 16.15 -1.03
C ASN A 107 10.65 14.97 -1.54
N GLN A 108 11.44 14.40 -0.64
CA GLN A 108 12.22 13.19 -0.90
C GLN A 108 11.56 11.96 -0.29
N ASN A 109 11.81 10.80 -0.90
CA ASN A 109 11.37 9.50 -0.40
C ASN A 109 11.82 9.22 1.05
N THR A 110 13.04 9.62 1.41
CA THR A 110 13.61 9.49 2.76
C THR A 110 12.77 10.11 3.87
N GLN A 111 12.11 11.25 3.59
CA GLN A 111 11.26 11.92 4.57
C GLN A 111 10.02 11.08 4.93
N VAL A 112 9.52 10.30 3.97
CA VAL A 112 8.39 9.37 4.19
C VAL A 112 8.85 8.20 5.05
N THR A 113 10.00 7.61 4.72
CA THR A 113 10.61 6.51 5.47
C THR A 113 10.85 6.88 6.94
N ASP A 114 11.44 8.06 7.19
CA ASP A 114 11.75 8.51 8.55
C ASP A 114 10.46 8.78 9.36
N ALA A 115 9.43 9.35 8.72
CA ALA A 115 8.14 9.56 9.35
C ALA A 115 7.45 8.23 9.73
N TRP A 116 7.49 7.23 8.84
CA TRP A 116 6.93 5.91 9.14
C TRP A 116 7.59 5.23 10.33
N ASN A 117 8.93 5.29 10.42
CA ASN A 117 9.66 4.73 11.56
C ASN A 117 9.24 5.39 12.88
N LYS A 118 9.20 6.73 12.93
CA LYS A 118 8.78 7.47 14.13
C LYS A 118 7.33 7.17 14.53
N ILE A 119 6.41 7.11 13.56
CA ILE A 119 5.00 6.81 13.80
C ILE A 119 4.87 5.39 14.34
N ALA A 120 5.41 4.38 13.65
CA ALA A 120 5.28 2.99 14.06
C ALA A 120 5.86 2.73 15.46
N HIS A 121 7.06 3.28 15.76
CA HIS A 121 7.68 3.13 17.07
C HIS A 121 6.88 3.80 18.20
N SER A 122 6.08 4.83 17.91
CA SER A 122 5.17 5.43 18.90
C SER A 122 4.07 4.45 19.37
N PHE A 123 3.81 3.39 18.61
CA PHE A 123 2.87 2.30 18.94
C PHE A 123 3.60 0.99 19.30
N HIS A 124 4.90 1.06 19.58
CA HIS A 124 5.77 -0.12 19.76
C HIS A 124 5.66 -1.12 18.60
N CYS A 125 5.55 -0.61 17.38
CA CYS A 125 5.46 -1.41 16.15
C CYS A 125 6.63 -1.06 15.24
N THR A 126 6.93 -1.94 14.29
CA THR A 126 8.06 -1.81 13.37
C THR A 126 7.58 -1.95 11.93
N PRO A 127 7.87 -1.00 11.01
CA PRO A 127 7.60 -1.22 9.58
C PRO A 127 8.40 -2.43 9.06
N ILE A 128 7.80 -3.24 8.19
CA ILE A 128 8.50 -4.38 7.58
C ILE A 128 9.73 -3.89 6.80
N GLU A 129 10.88 -4.50 7.05
CA GLU A 129 12.17 -4.16 6.46
C GLU A 129 12.16 -4.35 4.93
N GLY A 130 12.59 -3.33 4.19
CA GLY A 130 12.90 -3.42 2.77
C GLY A 130 11.71 -3.47 1.81
N MET A 131 10.46 -3.33 2.26
CA MET A 131 9.31 -3.26 1.34
C MET A 131 9.32 -1.93 0.57
N LEU A 132 8.80 -1.97 -0.67
CA LEU A 132 8.83 -0.85 -1.59
C LEU A 132 7.42 -0.37 -1.96
N SER A 133 7.20 0.93 -1.88
CA SER A 133 6.13 1.62 -2.60
C SER A 133 6.65 2.08 -3.95
N HIS A 134 5.91 1.83 -5.03
CA HIS A 134 6.39 2.02 -6.39
C HIS A 134 5.76 3.21 -7.11
N GLN A 135 6.57 3.87 -7.93
CA GLN A 135 6.05 4.71 -9.01
C GLN A 135 5.29 3.82 -10.02
N LEU A 136 4.13 4.29 -10.46
CA LEU A 136 3.35 3.66 -11.52
C LEU A 136 3.51 4.46 -12.82
N LYS A 137 3.69 3.75 -13.94
CA LYS A 137 3.61 4.30 -15.29
C LYS A 137 2.66 3.43 -16.12
N GLN A 138 2.34 3.86 -17.33
CA GLN A 138 1.55 3.04 -18.23
C GLN A 138 2.26 1.71 -18.49
N HIS A 139 1.60 0.58 -18.17
CA HIS A 139 2.11 -0.79 -18.25
C HIS A 139 3.27 -1.15 -17.31
N VAL A 140 3.63 -0.27 -16.37
CA VAL A 140 4.73 -0.48 -15.41
C VAL A 140 4.20 -0.32 -13.98
N ILE A 141 4.11 -1.44 -13.26
CA ILE A 141 3.62 -1.48 -11.87
C ILE A 141 4.71 -1.12 -10.83
N ASP A 142 5.97 -1.18 -11.24
CA ASP A 142 7.16 -1.13 -10.41
C ASP A 142 8.23 -0.24 -11.03
N GLY A 143 7.90 1.04 -11.21
CA GLY A 143 8.87 2.05 -11.63
C GLY A 143 10.02 2.20 -10.63
N GLU A 144 11.14 2.70 -11.13
CA GLU A 144 12.43 2.78 -10.40
C GLU A 144 12.37 3.72 -9.18
N LYS A 145 11.67 4.85 -9.30
CA LYS A 145 11.45 5.76 -8.17
C LYS A 145 10.56 5.09 -7.13
N THR A 146 11.12 4.80 -5.97
CA THR A 146 10.44 4.04 -4.91
C THR A 146 10.60 4.70 -3.54
N ILE A 147 9.71 4.33 -2.62
CA ILE A 147 9.83 4.62 -1.18
C ILE A 147 10.12 3.30 -0.50
N ILE A 148 11.23 3.22 0.23
CA ILE A 148 11.60 2.03 1.00
C ILE A 148 11.20 2.21 2.46
N GLN A 149 10.55 1.22 3.06
CA GLN A 149 10.27 1.22 4.50
C GLN A 149 11.35 0.47 5.27
N ASN A 150 11.76 1.05 6.41
CA ASN A 150 12.72 0.47 7.35
C ASN A 150 13.93 -0.23 6.66
N PRO A 151 14.72 0.46 5.81
CA PRO A 151 15.83 -0.18 5.11
C PRO A 151 16.97 -0.53 6.07
N THR A 152 17.63 -1.66 5.81
CA THR A 152 18.97 -1.93 6.38
C THR A 152 20.00 -0.91 5.93
N ASP A 153 21.15 -0.83 6.60
CA ASP A 153 22.25 0.06 6.19
C ASP A 153 22.71 -0.19 4.76
N GLN A 154 22.71 -1.45 4.31
CA GLN A 154 23.08 -1.80 2.94
C GLN A 154 21.98 -1.36 1.95
N GLN A 155 20.72 -1.70 2.21
CA GLN A 155 19.60 -1.26 1.38
C GLN A 155 19.51 0.27 1.29
N LYS A 156 19.79 1.00 2.37
CA LYS A 156 19.78 2.47 2.39
C LYS A 156 20.89 3.08 1.52
N LYS A 157 22.01 2.39 1.36
CA LYS A 157 23.10 2.80 0.45
C LYS A 157 22.77 2.49 -1.01
N ASP A 158 22.15 1.35 -1.25
CA ASP A 158 21.82 0.87 -2.60
C ASP A 158 20.53 1.52 -3.14
N HIS A 159 19.64 1.97 -2.26
CA HIS A 159 18.40 2.63 -2.62
C HIS A 159 18.62 4.10 -2.99
N GLU A 160 18.24 4.44 -4.21
CA GLU A 160 18.42 5.79 -4.74
C GLU A 160 17.47 6.78 -4.05
N LYS A 161 18.03 7.92 -3.62
CA LYS A 161 17.23 9.05 -3.15
C LYS A 161 16.53 9.68 -4.34
N ALA A 162 15.21 9.77 -4.26
CA ALA A 162 14.40 10.37 -5.31
C ALA A 162 13.58 11.54 -4.76
N GLU A 163 13.51 12.61 -5.55
CA GLU A 163 12.56 13.69 -5.37
C GLU A 163 11.27 13.37 -6.13
N PHE A 164 10.14 13.62 -5.48
CA PHE A 164 8.82 13.49 -6.12
C PHE A 164 8.56 14.68 -7.05
N GLU A 165 7.93 14.41 -8.18
CA GLU A 165 7.65 15.39 -9.23
C GLU A 165 6.15 15.48 -9.57
N VAL A 166 5.77 16.58 -10.22
CA VAL A 166 4.40 16.78 -10.70
C VAL A 166 4.11 15.83 -11.86
N HIS A 167 2.88 15.31 -11.92
CA HIS A 167 2.37 14.31 -12.86
C HIS A 167 2.87 12.88 -12.66
N GLU A 168 3.57 12.60 -11.57
CA GLU A 168 3.89 11.22 -11.17
C GLU A 168 2.71 10.54 -10.48
N VAL A 169 2.69 9.21 -10.54
CA VAL A 169 1.70 8.36 -9.86
C VAL A 169 2.44 7.36 -8.99
N TYR A 170 1.95 7.13 -7.77
CA TYR A 170 2.56 6.18 -6.83
C TYR A 170 1.51 5.24 -6.25
N ALA A 171 1.85 3.96 -6.14
CA ALA A 171 1.20 3.02 -5.22
C ALA A 171 1.98 3.04 -3.91
N VAL A 172 1.43 3.75 -2.91
CA VAL A 172 1.97 3.77 -1.55
C VAL A 172 1.47 2.52 -0.85
N ASP A 173 2.39 1.69 -0.37
CA ASP A 173 2.12 0.44 0.37
C ASP A 173 2.81 0.50 1.73
N VAL A 174 2.01 0.43 2.79
CA VAL A 174 2.46 0.51 4.18
C VAL A 174 2.21 -0.83 4.83
N LEU A 175 3.27 -1.53 5.25
CA LEU A 175 3.18 -2.75 6.05
C LEU A 175 3.87 -2.55 7.40
N VAL A 176 3.12 -2.65 8.49
CA VAL A 176 3.64 -2.49 9.86
C VAL A 176 3.37 -3.75 10.66
N SER A 177 4.37 -4.19 11.44
CA SER A 177 4.36 -5.38 12.28
C SER A 177 4.31 -4.99 13.76
N THR A 178 3.64 -5.79 14.58
CA THR A 178 3.75 -5.73 16.05
C THR A 178 5.08 -6.27 16.57
N GLY A 179 5.83 -7.00 15.74
CA GLY A 179 7.10 -7.64 16.05
C GLY A 179 8.32 -6.86 15.54
N GLU A 180 9.35 -7.61 15.09
CA GLU A 180 10.66 -7.06 14.72
C GLU A 180 10.69 -6.38 13.35
N GLY A 181 9.66 -6.56 12.52
CA GLY A 181 9.64 -6.04 11.15
C GLY A 181 10.46 -6.88 10.17
N LYS A 182 10.92 -8.07 10.55
CA LYS A 182 11.83 -8.92 9.74
C LYS A 182 11.08 -10.09 9.12
N ALA A 183 10.27 -9.79 8.12
CA ALA A 183 9.48 -10.76 7.38
C ALA A 183 10.36 -11.81 6.66
N LYS A 184 9.97 -13.08 6.74
CA LYS A 184 10.68 -14.21 6.11
C LYS A 184 9.74 -15.12 5.35
N ASP A 185 10.28 -15.80 4.34
CA ASP A 185 9.59 -16.93 3.73
C ASP A 185 9.53 -18.10 4.72
N ALA A 186 8.34 -18.67 4.91
CA ALA A 186 8.09 -19.82 5.80
C ALA A 186 7.84 -21.13 5.03
N GLY A 187 8.20 -21.19 3.75
CA GLY A 187 7.97 -22.34 2.86
C GLY A 187 6.59 -22.36 2.20
N GLN A 188 5.81 -21.27 2.34
CA GLN A 188 4.53 -21.14 1.64
C GLN A 188 4.79 -20.95 0.15
N ARG A 189 4.05 -21.69 -0.67
CA ARG A 189 4.21 -21.62 -2.13
C ARG A 189 3.90 -20.22 -2.65
N THR A 190 4.84 -19.64 -3.38
CA THR A 190 4.59 -18.45 -4.21
C THR A 190 3.68 -18.81 -5.38
N THR A 191 2.58 -18.08 -5.51
CA THR A 191 1.58 -18.30 -6.58
C THR A 191 1.38 -17.07 -7.47
N ILE A 192 1.96 -15.93 -7.11
CA ILE A 192 1.87 -14.67 -7.86
C ILE A 192 3.21 -14.40 -8.53
N TYR A 193 3.17 -14.10 -9.82
CA TYR A 193 4.33 -13.82 -10.65
C TYR A 193 4.05 -12.67 -11.59
N LYS A 194 5.09 -12.00 -12.06
CA LYS A 194 5.03 -10.95 -13.09
C LYS A 194 6.11 -11.19 -14.13
N ARG A 195 5.81 -10.95 -15.40
CA ARG A 195 6.82 -11.00 -16.48
C ARG A 195 7.79 -9.84 -16.37
N ASP A 196 9.08 -10.14 -16.48
CA ASP A 196 10.12 -9.14 -16.68
C ASP A 196 10.43 -9.01 -18.19
N PRO A 197 10.01 -7.92 -18.85
CA PRO A 197 10.26 -7.72 -20.27
C PRO A 197 11.72 -7.42 -20.61
N SER A 198 12.57 -7.09 -19.63
CA SER A 198 14.00 -6.83 -19.84
C SER A 198 14.81 -8.11 -20.00
N LYS A 199 14.24 -9.26 -19.62
CA LYS A 199 14.91 -10.55 -19.60
C LYS A 199 14.51 -11.39 -20.81
N GLN A 200 15.50 -11.97 -21.47
CA GLN A 200 15.29 -12.86 -22.62
C GLN A 200 16.02 -14.17 -22.40
N TYR A 201 15.31 -15.28 -22.55
CA TYR A 201 15.87 -16.61 -22.42
C TYR A 201 15.10 -17.64 -23.26
N GLY A 202 15.84 -18.45 -24.02
CA GLY A 202 15.26 -19.52 -24.83
C GLY A 202 14.96 -20.77 -24.01
N LEU A 203 13.74 -20.81 -23.43
CA LEU A 203 13.21 -21.92 -22.61
C LEU A 203 13.35 -23.28 -23.31
N LYS A 204 13.86 -24.28 -22.59
CA LYS A 204 14.17 -25.62 -23.10
C LYS A 204 12.98 -26.55 -23.01
N MET A 205 12.15 -26.45 -21.97
CA MET A 205 10.98 -27.32 -21.84
C MET A 205 9.80 -26.82 -22.68
N LYS A 206 9.12 -27.74 -23.38
CA LYS A 206 7.91 -27.42 -24.16
C LYS A 206 6.80 -26.85 -23.28
N THR A 207 6.64 -27.39 -22.07
CA THR A 207 5.65 -26.92 -21.08
C THR A 207 5.90 -25.47 -20.68
N SER A 208 7.16 -25.10 -20.39
CA SER A 208 7.53 -23.73 -20.02
C SER A 208 7.32 -22.75 -21.18
N ARG A 209 7.67 -23.13 -22.41
CA ARG A 209 7.39 -22.30 -23.60
C ARG A 209 5.89 -22.02 -23.76
N ALA A 210 5.07 -23.07 -23.69
CA ALA A 210 3.62 -22.93 -23.81
C ALA A 210 3.04 -22.05 -22.69
N PHE A 211 3.49 -22.24 -21.46
CA PHE A 211 3.11 -21.43 -20.30
C PHE A 211 3.51 -19.96 -20.47
N PHE A 212 4.75 -19.68 -20.86
CA PHE A 212 5.25 -18.31 -21.04
C PHE A 212 4.51 -17.56 -22.17
N SER A 213 4.25 -18.24 -23.30
CA SER A 213 3.44 -17.66 -24.39
C SER A 213 2.01 -17.36 -23.95
N GLU A 214 1.42 -18.19 -23.08
CA GLU A 214 0.10 -17.91 -22.50
C GLU A 214 0.14 -16.70 -21.55
N VAL A 215 1.18 -16.58 -20.72
CA VAL A 215 1.39 -15.42 -19.83
C VAL A 215 1.45 -14.12 -20.64
N GLU A 216 2.31 -14.08 -21.67
CA GLU A 216 2.50 -12.89 -22.50
C GLU A 216 1.19 -12.46 -23.19
N ARG A 217 0.43 -13.42 -23.70
CA ARG A 217 -0.85 -13.15 -24.36
C ARG A 217 -1.94 -12.67 -23.40
N ARG A 218 -1.98 -13.20 -22.17
CA ARG A 218 -3.11 -12.96 -21.24
C ARG A 218 -2.86 -11.81 -20.26
N PHE A 219 -1.62 -11.64 -19.82
CA PHE A 219 -1.27 -10.73 -18.71
C PHE A 219 -0.21 -9.70 -19.11
N ASP A 220 0.52 -9.93 -20.20
CA ASP A 220 1.61 -9.08 -20.69
C ASP A 220 2.69 -8.83 -19.62
N THR A 221 2.70 -7.66 -18.98
CA THR A 221 3.61 -7.27 -17.88
C THR A 221 2.92 -7.18 -16.53
N MET A 222 1.61 -7.48 -16.44
CA MET A 222 0.86 -7.41 -15.19
C MET A 222 1.10 -8.66 -14.31
N PRO A 223 1.21 -8.49 -12.98
CA PRO A 223 1.16 -9.59 -12.05
C PRO A 223 -0.08 -10.49 -12.24
N PHE A 224 0.13 -11.80 -12.15
CA PHE A 224 -0.91 -12.80 -12.29
C PHE A 224 -0.74 -13.91 -11.26
N THR A 225 -1.82 -14.64 -10.96
CA THR A 225 -1.77 -15.83 -10.11
C THR A 225 -1.82 -17.10 -10.94
N LEU A 226 -1.09 -18.13 -10.52
CA LEU A 226 -1.13 -19.47 -11.13
C LEU A 226 -2.54 -20.08 -11.14
N ARG A 227 -3.44 -19.63 -10.25
CA ARG A 227 -4.85 -20.05 -10.23
C ARG A 227 -5.64 -19.64 -11.49
N ALA A 228 -5.12 -18.70 -12.28
CA ALA A 228 -5.75 -18.24 -13.51
C ALA A 228 -5.58 -19.22 -14.70
N PHE A 229 -4.76 -20.25 -14.55
CA PHE A 229 -4.55 -21.29 -15.57
C PHE A 229 -5.50 -22.45 -15.34
N GLU A 230 -6.05 -23.01 -16.42
CA GLU A 230 -6.97 -24.14 -16.35
C GLU A 230 -6.28 -25.40 -15.79
N ASP A 231 -5.06 -25.68 -16.26
CA ASP A 231 -4.24 -26.80 -15.83
C ASP A 231 -3.16 -26.34 -14.83
N GLU A 232 -3.51 -26.40 -13.55
CA GLU A 232 -2.63 -26.01 -12.45
C GLU A 232 -1.31 -26.80 -12.45
N LYS A 233 -1.32 -28.08 -12.83
CA LYS A 233 -0.11 -28.91 -12.84
C LYS A 233 0.87 -28.44 -13.91
N LYS A 234 0.37 -28.14 -15.12
CA LYS A 234 1.21 -27.59 -16.20
C LYS A 234 1.75 -26.21 -15.85
N ALA A 235 0.91 -25.34 -15.27
CA ALA A 235 1.35 -24.02 -14.82
C ALA A 235 2.47 -24.10 -13.78
N ARG A 236 2.31 -24.99 -12.78
CA ARG A 236 3.34 -25.26 -11.76
C ARG A 236 4.64 -25.81 -12.34
N MET A 237 4.58 -26.65 -13.36
CA MET A 237 5.80 -27.14 -14.02
C MET A 237 6.48 -26.04 -14.86
N GLY A 238 5.69 -25.28 -15.62
CA GLY A 238 6.21 -24.24 -16.51
C GLY A 238 6.84 -23.05 -15.78
N VAL A 239 6.27 -22.66 -14.63
CA VAL A 239 6.75 -21.51 -13.87
C VAL A 239 8.15 -21.72 -13.28
N VAL A 240 8.53 -22.96 -12.94
CA VAL A 240 9.82 -23.28 -12.31
C VAL A 240 10.99 -22.85 -13.20
N GLU A 241 10.97 -23.21 -14.48
CA GLU A 241 12.03 -22.82 -15.42
C GLU A 241 12.00 -21.30 -15.68
N CYS A 242 10.81 -20.72 -15.83
CA CYS A 242 10.65 -19.29 -16.09
C CYS A 242 11.18 -18.42 -14.95
N ALA A 243 10.86 -18.77 -13.70
CA ALA A 243 11.36 -18.06 -12.52
C ALA A 243 12.87 -18.28 -12.32
N LYS A 244 13.37 -19.50 -12.55
CA LYS A 244 14.80 -19.82 -12.45
C LYS A 244 15.67 -19.00 -13.42
N HIS A 245 15.14 -18.69 -14.60
CA HIS A 245 15.81 -17.87 -15.61
C HIS A 245 15.36 -16.40 -15.61
N GLU A 246 14.79 -15.93 -14.50
CA GLU A 246 14.42 -14.54 -14.25
C GLU A 246 13.40 -13.95 -15.25
N LEU A 247 12.75 -14.77 -16.07
CA LEU A 247 11.70 -14.32 -16.98
C LEU A 247 10.43 -13.90 -16.22
N LEU A 248 10.24 -14.47 -15.03
CA LEU A 248 9.14 -14.17 -14.12
C LEU A 248 9.69 -13.80 -12.74
N GLN A 249 9.34 -12.60 -12.28
CA GLN A 249 9.60 -12.14 -10.93
C GLN A 249 8.54 -12.70 -9.97
N PRO A 250 8.93 -13.38 -8.87
CA PRO A 250 8.01 -13.90 -7.89
C PRO A 250 7.55 -12.83 -6.89
N PHE A 251 6.29 -12.89 -6.47
CA PHE A 251 5.75 -12.16 -5.33
C PHE A 251 5.58 -13.13 -4.17
N ASN A 252 6.65 -13.31 -3.41
CA ASN A 252 6.70 -14.31 -2.34
C ASN A 252 5.70 -14.01 -1.22
N VAL A 253 5.17 -15.07 -0.61
CA VAL A 253 4.37 -14.97 0.61
C VAL A 253 5.33 -14.93 1.78
N LEU A 254 5.31 -13.82 2.53
CA LEU A 254 6.18 -13.62 3.69
C LEU A 254 5.37 -13.71 4.98
N TYR A 255 6.06 -14.05 6.06
CA TYR A 255 5.49 -14.18 7.40
C TYR A 255 6.36 -13.47 8.43
N GLU A 256 5.69 -12.88 9.41
CA GLU A 256 6.24 -12.54 10.71
C GLU A 256 6.18 -13.73 11.66
N LYS A 257 6.80 -13.58 12.83
CA LYS A 257 6.75 -14.60 13.89
C LYS A 257 5.29 -14.96 14.24
N GLU A 258 5.05 -16.23 14.54
CA GLU A 258 3.73 -16.68 15.00
C GLU A 258 3.29 -15.90 16.25
N GLY A 259 2.03 -15.48 16.27
CA GLY A 259 1.45 -14.63 17.32
C GLY A 259 1.54 -13.13 17.04
N GLU A 260 2.37 -12.69 16.09
CA GLU A 260 2.43 -11.29 15.67
C GLU A 260 1.32 -10.92 14.69
N PHE A 261 1.08 -9.62 14.54
CA PHE A 261 0.08 -9.05 13.65
C PHE A 261 0.72 -8.07 12.70
N VAL A 262 0.39 -8.18 11.42
CA VAL A 262 0.84 -7.25 10.38
C VAL A 262 -0.36 -6.55 9.77
N ALA A 263 -0.38 -5.21 9.84
CA ALA A 263 -1.40 -4.38 9.20
C ALA A 263 -0.85 -3.76 7.90
N GLN A 264 -1.72 -3.68 6.90
CA GLN A 264 -1.42 -3.15 5.57
C GLN A 264 -2.45 -2.11 5.14
N PHE A 265 -1.97 -0.97 4.64
CA PHE A 265 -2.77 -0.01 3.89
C PHE A 265 -2.03 0.37 2.62
N LYS A 266 -2.68 0.13 1.48
CA LYS A 266 -2.15 0.51 0.16
C LYS A 266 -3.14 1.40 -0.57
N PHE A 267 -2.64 2.46 -1.17
CA PHE A 267 -3.44 3.38 -1.98
C PHE A 267 -2.64 3.93 -3.15
N THR A 268 -3.37 4.29 -4.21
CA THR A 268 -2.79 4.95 -5.38
C THR A 268 -3.03 6.46 -5.28
N VAL A 269 -1.97 7.24 -5.50
CA VAL A 269 -1.98 8.71 -5.42
C VAL A 269 -1.41 9.33 -6.70
N LEU A 270 -2.08 10.36 -7.20
CA LEU A 270 -1.67 11.16 -8.35
C LEU A 270 -1.08 12.49 -7.87
N LEU A 271 0.13 12.83 -8.32
CA LEU A 271 0.80 14.08 -7.95
C LEU A 271 0.42 15.20 -8.91
N MET A 272 -0.78 15.76 -8.72
CA MET A 272 -1.28 16.84 -9.57
C MET A 272 -0.62 18.19 -9.22
N PRO A 273 -0.62 19.20 -10.12
CA PRO A 273 -0.05 20.53 -9.83
C PRO A 273 -0.65 21.20 -8.57
N ASN A 274 -1.90 20.89 -8.25
CA ASN A 274 -2.60 21.36 -7.07
C ASN A 274 -2.35 20.51 -5.80
N GLY A 275 -1.50 19.49 -5.88
CA GLY A 275 -1.11 18.61 -4.77
C GLY A 275 -1.51 17.14 -4.99
N PRO A 276 -1.17 16.27 -4.02
CA PRO A 276 -1.48 14.85 -4.10
C PRO A 276 -2.99 14.59 -4.11
N MET A 277 -3.44 13.68 -4.96
CA MET A 277 -4.83 13.27 -5.10
C MET A 277 -4.92 11.75 -4.97
N ARG A 278 -5.41 11.28 -3.82
CA ARG A 278 -5.67 9.86 -3.56
C ARG A 278 -6.87 9.40 -4.40
N ILE A 279 -6.72 8.34 -5.18
CA ILE A 279 -7.79 7.80 -6.04
C ILE A 279 -8.34 6.45 -5.55
N THR A 280 -7.64 5.77 -4.64
CA THR A 280 -8.12 4.56 -3.97
C THR A 280 -8.00 4.68 -2.46
N SER A 281 -8.92 4.08 -1.71
CA SER A 281 -8.87 4.01 -0.25
C SER A 281 -9.71 2.86 0.27
N GLY A 282 -9.25 2.17 1.30
CA GLY A 282 -10.06 1.20 2.04
C GLY A 282 -11.08 1.90 2.97
N PRO A 283 -12.20 1.24 3.30
CA PRO A 283 -13.23 1.78 4.20
C PRO A 283 -12.79 1.67 5.68
N PHE A 284 -11.85 2.51 6.10
CA PHE A 284 -11.35 2.49 7.47
C PHE A 284 -12.21 3.31 8.43
N GLU A 285 -12.59 2.71 9.56
CA GLU A 285 -13.30 3.35 10.66
C GLU A 285 -12.40 3.42 11.90
N PRO A 286 -11.69 4.55 12.14
CA PRO A 286 -10.72 4.66 13.23
C PRO A 286 -11.29 4.40 14.62
N GLU A 287 -12.58 4.70 14.81
CA GLU A 287 -13.28 4.57 16.08
C GLU A 287 -13.37 3.13 16.59
N LEU A 288 -13.29 2.14 15.69
CA LEU A 288 -13.32 0.72 16.02
C LEU A 288 -12.04 0.21 16.68
N TYR A 289 -10.96 1.00 16.68
CA TYR A 289 -9.64 0.58 17.15
C TYR A 289 -9.21 1.43 18.35
N LYS A 290 -9.15 0.81 19.53
CA LYS A 290 -8.73 1.44 20.79
C LYS A 290 -7.30 1.01 21.12
N SER A 291 -6.36 1.92 20.90
CA SER A 291 -4.96 1.77 21.31
C SER A 291 -4.68 2.72 22.46
N GLU A 292 -3.87 2.27 23.41
CA GLU A 292 -3.35 3.08 24.52
C GLU A 292 -2.21 4.01 24.07
N PHE A 293 -1.67 3.76 22.87
CA PHE A 293 -0.59 4.52 22.30
C PHE A 293 -1.09 5.55 21.28
N GLU A 294 -0.30 6.61 21.14
CA GLU A 294 -0.48 7.64 20.13
C GLU A 294 0.88 8.19 19.69
N VAL A 295 0.94 8.83 18.52
CA VAL A 295 2.14 9.55 18.06
C VAL A 295 2.46 10.64 19.06
N GLN A 296 3.68 10.68 19.62
CA GLN A 296 4.06 11.69 20.62
C GLN A 296 4.82 12.89 20.03
N ASP A 297 5.51 12.69 18.90
CA ASP A 297 6.29 13.73 18.22
C ASP A 297 5.38 14.89 17.73
N GLY A 298 5.69 16.11 18.19
CA GLY A 298 4.86 17.29 17.94
C GLY A 298 4.78 17.70 16.47
N GLU A 299 5.87 17.53 15.71
CA GLU A 299 5.88 17.82 14.26
C GLU A 299 5.01 16.83 13.51
N LEU A 300 5.06 15.54 13.88
CA LEU A 300 4.20 14.52 13.30
C LEU A 300 2.73 14.69 13.68
N LYS A 301 2.42 15.08 14.93
CA LYS A 301 1.05 15.47 15.32
C LYS A 301 0.53 16.59 14.43
N ALA A 302 1.32 17.65 14.24
CA ALA A 302 0.95 18.78 13.39
C ALA A 302 0.78 18.38 11.92
N LEU A 303 1.68 17.51 11.39
CA LEU A 303 1.56 16.96 10.05
C LEU A 303 0.25 16.19 9.89
N LEU A 304 -0.07 15.25 10.78
CA LEU A 304 -1.27 14.41 10.70
C LEU A 304 -2.56 15.23 10.80
N GLN A 305 -2.58 16.29 11.62
CA GLN A 305 -3.72 17.22 11.74
C GLN A 305 -3.85 18.18 10.54
N SER A 306 -2.77 18.37 9.77
CA SER A 306 -2.80 19.19 8.57
C SER A 306 -3.70 18.57 7.49
N SER A 307 -4.23 19.39 6.58
CA SER A 307 -5.05 18.86 5.48
C SER A 307 -4.16 18.29 4.38
N ALA A 308 -4.54 17.16 3.78
CA ALA A 308 -3.83 16.58 2.64
C ALA A 308 -3.90 17.42 1.35
N SER A 309 -4.96 18.20 1.13
CA SER A 309 -5.14 18.98 -0.10
C SER A 309 -4.70 20.44 0.03
N ARG A 310 -3.92 20.94 -0.95
CA ARG A 310 -3.40 22.31 -1.01
C ARG A 310 -4.51 23.38 -1.06
N LYS A 311 -5.66 23.09 -1.70
CA LYS A 311 -6.85 23.99 -1.72
C LYS A 311 -7.44 24.13 -0.31
N THR A 312 -7.53 23.03 0.41
CA THR A 312 -8.08 22.97 1.77
C THR A 312 -7.10 23.58 2.78
N GLN A 313 -5.79 23.37 2.60
CA GLN A 313 -4.73 24.06 3.34
C GLN A 313 -4.79 25.58 3.14
N LYS A 314 -4.91 26.08 1.90
CA LYS A 314 -5.04 27.52 1.62
C LYS A 314 -6.30 28.11 2.26
N LYS A 315 -7.44 27.41 2.22
CA LYS A 315 -8.68 27.82 2.92
C LYS A 315 -8.50 27.86 4.44
N LYS A 316 -7.89 26.82 5.04
CA LYS A 316 -7.61 26.77 6.49
C LYS A 316 -6.61 27.85 6.92
N LYS A 317 -5.54 28.09 6.15
CA LYS A 317 -4.54 29.15 6.42
C LYS A 317 -5.16 30.55 6.33
N LYS A 318 -6.03 30.79 5.34
CA LYS A 318 -6.79 32.05 5.23
C LYS A 318 -7.79 32.23 6.38
N LYS A 319 -8.41 31.16 6.87
CA LYS A 319 -9.30 31.18 8.04
C LYS A 319 -8.53 31.42 9.35
N ALA A 320 -7.37 30.79 9.52
CA ALA A 320 -6.49 30.99 10.67
C ALA A 320 -5.93 32.42 10.74
N SER A 321 -5.53 32.98 9.60
CA SER A 321 -5.10 34.39 9.50
C SER A 321 -6.20 35.36 9.92
N LYS A 322 -7.44 35.15 9.45
CA LYS A 322 -8.60 35.97 9.84
C LYS A 322 -8.96 35.84 11.32
N ASN A 323 -8.82 34.65 11.89
CA ASN A 323 -9.08 34.44 13.31
C ASN A 323 -7.98 35.06 14.20
N ALA A 324 -6.72 35.04 13.75
CA ALA A 324 -5.62 35.71 14.43
C ALA A 324 -5.74 37.24 14.36
N GLU A 325 -6.11 37.79 13.21
CA GLU A 325 -6.42 39.22 13.04
C GLU A 325 -7.58 39.66 13.95
N ASN A 326 -8.64 38.87 14.05
CA ASN A 326 -9.78 39.15 14.94
C ASN A 326 -9.44 39.04 16.43
N ALA A 327 -8.46 38.20 16.81
CA ALA A 327 -7.99 38.08 18.18
C ALA A 327 -7.11 39.27 18.60
N THR A 328 -6.35 39.85 17.67
CA THR A 328 -5.56 41.08 17.92
C THR A 328 -6.39 42.37 17.92
N THR A 329 -7.64 42.33 17.47
CA THR A 329 -8.57 43.49 17.51
C THR A 329 -9.59 43.41 18.65
N GLY A 330 -9.46 42.43 19.55
CA GLY A 330 -10.44 42.11 20.59
C GLY A 330 -9.94 42.33 22.02
N GLU A 331 -9.25 43.44 22.30
CA GLU A 331 -9.02 43.96 23.65
C GLU A 331 -8.99 45.50 23.57
N THR A 332 -10.13 46.14 23.82
CA THR A 332 -10.29 47.54 24.30
C THR A 332 -11.78 47.85 24.37
N ALA A 333 -12.47 47.34 25.39
CA ALA A 333 -13.80 47.82 25.77
C ALA A 333 -14.07 47.54 27.25
N GLU A 334 -13.34 48.24 28.10
CA GLU A 334 -13.54 48.56 29.54
C GLU A 334 -12.21 49.26 29.93
N GLU A 335 -12.12 50.50 30.40
CA GLU A 335 -12.92 51.30 31.31
C GLU A 335 -12.80 52.79 30.92
N ASN A 336 -13.80 53.61 31.25
CA ASN A 336 -13.58 55.00 31.64
C ASN A 336 -14.82 55.50 32.40
N GLU A 337 -14.76 55.37 33.72
CA GLU A 337 -15.47 56.26 34.64
C GLU A 337 -14.66 57.56 34.85
N ALA A 338 -15.39 58.68 34.95
CA ALA A 338 -15.20 59.84 35.85
C ALA A 338 -15.00 61.25 35.25
N GLY A 339 -15.92 62.17 35.65
CA GLY A 339 -15.75 63.64 35.81
C GLY A 339 -15.89 64.46 34.52
N ASP A 340 -16.84 65.39 34.36
CA ASP A 340 -17.34 66.45 35.26
C ASP A 340 -18.79 66.84 34.95
#